data_AF-A0A3Q4G1Q5-F1
#
_entry.id   AF-A0A3Q4G1Q5-F1
#
_cell.length_a   1.000
_cell.length_b   1.000
_cell.length_c   1.000
_cell.angle_alpha   90.00
_cell.angle_beta   90.00
_cell.angle_gamma   90.00
#
_symmetry.space_group_name_H-M   'P 1'
#
loop_
_entity.id
_entity.type
_entity.pdbx_description
1 polymer ?
#
loop_
_entity_poly.entity_id
_entity_poly.type
_entity_poly.pdbx_seq_one_letter_code
_entity_poly.pdbx_strand_id
1 'polypeptide(L)'
;MLILLAAIFVLHIACIIILLTATIDNAWWVITAGNAPTDIWARWIFVNNSWHSVDLPSQYPESYLQAVQASSVLACIFSIIGIFVFVAQLFTLPKGQRFLVSGVFQFLACLCIMIAASIYTDRFHTDEQNLGSYGHCFILAWIAFALTFISSIIYFVLRKKTAE
;
A
#
# COMPACT_ATOMS: atom_id res chain seq x y z
N MET A 1 -4.92 -27.31 8.86
CA MET A 1 -4.30 -26.66 7.68
C MET A 1 -5.20 -25.63 7.03
N LEU A 2 -6.49 -25.93 6.82
CA LEU A 2 -7.44 -25.02 6.17
C LEU A 2 -7.59 -23.67 6.88
N ILE A 3 -7.64 -23.66 8.22
CA ILE A 3 -7.75 -22.42 9.01
C ILE A 3 -6.56 -21.49 8.76
N LEU A 4 -5.33 -22.02 8.74
CA LEU A 4 -4.12 -21.24 8.47
C LEU A 4 -4.14 -20.67 7.05
N LEU A 5 -4.57 -21.48 6.08
CA LEU A 5 -4.68 -21.07 4.69
C LEU A 5 -5.74 -19.96 4.49
N ALA A 6 -6.88 -20.10 5.15
CA ALA A 6 -7.93 -19.09 5.17
C ALA A 6 -7.46 -17.81 5.86
N ALA A 7 -6.72 -17.90 6.97
CA ALA A 7 -6.16 -16.74 7.66
C ALA A 7 -5.17 -15.97 6.77
N ILE A 8 -4.33 -16.67 6.01
CA ILE A 8 -3.39 -16.04 5.07
C ILE A 8 -4.13 -15.40 3.90
N PHE A 9 -5.18 -16.05 3.38
CA PHE A 9 -6.03 -15.47 2.36
C PHE A 9 -6.68 -14.17 2.83
N VAL A 10 -7.27 -14.17 4.03
CA VAL A 10 -7.87 -12.98 4.64
C VAL A 10 -6.83 -11.89 4.88
N LEU A 11 -5.64 -12.22 5.40
CA LEU A 11 -4.54 -11.28 5.58
C LEU A 11 -4.14 -10.62 4.26
N HIS A 12 -4.03 -11.39 3.18
CA HIS A 12 -3.67 -10.85 1.86
C HIS A 12 -4.74 -9.90 1.34
N ILE A 13 -6.03 -10.25 1.46
CA ILE A 13 -7.14 -9.36 1.09
C ILE A 13 -7.11 -8.06 1.91
N ALA A 14 -6.85 -8.16 3.22
CA ALA A 14 -6.70 -6.97 4.07
C ALA A 14 -5.53 -6.09 3.59
N CYS A 15 -4.39 -6.67 3.19
CA CYS A 15 -3.28 -5.91 2.61
C CYS A 15 -3.71 -5.16 1.35
N ILE A 16 -4.46 -5.81 0.44
CA ILE A 16 -4.96 -5.18 -0.79
C ILE A 16 -5.87 -4.00 -0.46
N ILE A 17 -6.81 -4.17 0.47
CA ILE A 17 -7.72 -3.10 0.88
C ILE A 17 -6.93 -1.92 1.44
N ILE A 18 -5.99 -2.17 2.35
CA ILE A 18 -5.17 -1.10 2.95
C ILE A 18 -4.31 -0.40 1.90
N LEU A 19 -3.70 -1.14 0.96
CA LEU A 19 -2.92 -0.55 -0.14
C LEU A 19 -3.78 0.33 -1.04
N LEU A 20 -4.98 -0.12 -1.39
CA LEU A 20 -5.93 0.65 -2.21
C LEU A 20 -6.41 1.90 -1.47
N THR A 21 -6.77 1.78 -0.19
CA THR A 21 -7.17 2.92 0.64
C THR A 21 -6.01 3.92 0.75
N ALA A 22 -4.80 3.47 1.04
CA ALA A 22 -3.62 4.32 1.08
C ALA A 22 -3.40 5.01 -0.27
N THR A 23 -3.62 4.35 -1.40
CA THR A 23 -3.35 4.94 -2.72
C THR A 23 -4.44 5.90 -3.19
N ILE A 24 -5.71 5.68 -2.84
CA ILE A 24 -6.86 6.37 -3.44
C ILE A 24 -7.45 7.44 -2.52
N ASP A 25 -7.40 7.25 -1.20
CA ASP A 25 -8.06 8.16 -0.27
C ASP A 25 -7.23 9.43 0.02
N ASN A 26 -7.91 10.51 0.39
CA ASN A 26 -7.47 11.88 0.16
C ASN A 26 -6.45 12.43 1.19
N ALA A 27 -5.84 11.60 2.05
CA ALA A 27 -5.19 12.08 3.28
C ALA A 27 -3.81 11.46 3.55
N TRP A 28 -2.84 11.70 2.67
CA TRP A 28 -1.43 11.47 2.99
C TRP A 28 -0.85 12.56 3.89
N TRP A 29 -1.30 13.79 3.68
CA TRP A 29 -0.96 14.95 4.49
C TRP A 29 -2.22 15.75 4.81
N VAL A 30 -2.28 16.36 5.98
CA VAL A 30 -3.39 17.21 6.40
C VAL A 30 -2.85 18.52 6.93
N ILE A 31 -3.24 19.62 6.30
CA ILE A 31 -2.91 20.98 6.77
C ILE A 31 -3.85 21.29 7.95
N THR A 32 -3.27 21.65 9.10
CA THR A 32 -4.01 21.90 10.34
C THR A 32 -4.94 23.09 10.20
N ALA A 33 -4.48 24.16 9.54
CA ALA A 33 -5.30 25.31 9.20
C ALA A 33 -6.36 24.91 8.17
N GLY A 34 -7.63 24.83 8.59
CA GLY A 34 -8.75 24.48 7.72
C GLY A 34 -8.95 22.98 7.47
N ASN A 35 -8.17 22.12 8.13
CA ASN A 35 -8.25 20.66 8.01
C ASN A 35 -8.26 20.17 6.55
N ALA A 36 -7.41 20.78 5.73
CA ALA A 36 -7.37 20.57 4.28
C ALA A 36 -6.51 19.34 3.94
N PRO A 37 -7.10 18.24 3.44
CA PRO A 37 -6.36 17.02 3.17
C PRO A 37 -5.67 17.08 1.80
N THR A 38 -4.51 16.44 1.69
CA THR A 38 -3.71 16.29 0.47
C THR A 38 -3.33 14.83 0.34
N ASP A 39 -3.57 14.25 -0.84
CA ASP A 39 -3.12 12.91 -1.19
C ASP A 39 -1.93 12.97 -2.17
N ILE A 40 -1.66 11.85 -2.84
CA ILE A 40 -0.57 11.73 -3.81
C ILE A 40 -0.99 12.15 -5.24
N TRP A 41 -2.25 12.49 -5.46
CA TRP A 41 -2.84 12.89 -6.75
C TRP A 41 -3.31 14.35 -6.76
N ALA A 42 -3.91 14.82 -5.67
CA ALA A 42 -4.53 16.14 -5.58
C ALA A 42 -4.48 16.71 -4.15
N ARG A 43 -4.77 18.01 -4.06
CA ARG A 43 -4.96 18.73 -2.80
C ARG A 43 -6.39 19.25 -2.72
N TRP A 44 -6.99 19.18 -1.54
CA TRP A 44 -8.32 19.70 -1.30
C TRP A 44 -8.26 21.05 -0.60
N ILE A 45 -9.03 22.01 -1.09
CA ILE A 45 -9.18 23.33 -0.48
C ILE A 45 -10.65 23.61 -0.20
N PHE A 46 -10.92 24.30 0.92
CA PHE A 46 -12.26 24.71 1.30
C PHE A 46 -12.47 26.19 0.98
N VAL A 47 -13.28 26.47 -0.04
CA VAL A 47 -13.55 27.83 -0.53
C VAL A 47 -15.06 27.97 -0.75
N ASN A 48 -15.63 29.13 -0.37
CA ASN A 48 -17.06 29.42 -0.55
C ASN A 48 -18.00 28.33 -0.02
N ASN A 49 -17.68 27.77 1.15
CA ASN A 49 -18.48 26.74 1.81
C ASN A 49 -18.58 25.40 1.04
N SER A 50 -17.60 25.11 0.17
CA SER A 50 -17.52 23.92 -0.66
C SER A 50 -16.08 23.39 -0.72
N TRP A 51 -15.93 22.07 -0.87
CA TRP A 51 -14.64 21.41 -1.10
C TRP A 51 -14.33 21.36 -2.59
N HIS A 52 -13.13 21.80 -2.95
CA HIS A 52 -12.61 21.75 -4.31
C HIS A 52 -11.31 20.98 -4.34
N SER A 53 -11.22 20.03 -5.28
CA SER A 53 -9.95 19.37 -5.60
C SER A 53 -9.17 20.25 -6.57
N VAL A 54 -7.91 20.49 -6.26
CA VAL A 54 -6.95 21.25 -7.06
C VAL A 54 -5.69 20.43 -7.25
N ASP A 55 -4.92 20.77 -8.28
CA ASP A 55 -3.64 20.12 -8.55
C ASP A 55 -2.68 20.27 -7.37
N LEU A 56 -1.78 19.29 -7.25
CA LEU A 56 -0.71 19.36 -6.27
C LEU A 56 0.17 20.58 -6.50
N PRO A 57 0.77 21.15 -5.43
CA PRO A 57 1.53 22.38 -5.57
C PRO A 57 2.70 22.24 -6.54
N SER A 58 2.90 23.23 -7.40
CA SER A 58 3.96 23.19 -8.43
C SER A 58 5.39 23.18 -7.86
N GLN A 59 5.56 23.55 -6.59
CA GLN A 59 6.83 23.41 -5.89
C GLN A 59 7.21 21.96 -5.56
N TYR A 60 6.28 21.00 -5.69
CA TYR A 60 6.57 19.59 -5.43
C TYR A 60 7.55 19.06 -6.47
N PRO A 61 8.60 18.34 -6.05
CA PRO A 61 9.59 17.86 -6.99
C PRO A 61 8.98 16.72 -7.83
N GLU A 62 8.64 17.04 -9.07
CA GLU A 62 7.80 16.22 -9.97
C GLU A 62 8.30 14.79 -10.12
N SER A 63 9.60 14.59 -10.29
CA SER A 63 10.21 13.26 -10.45
C SER A 63 10.00 12.35 -9.24
N TYR A 64 10.09 12.90 -8.02
CA TYR A 64 9.82 12.15 -6.80
C TYR A 64 8.32 11.89 -6.64
N LEU A 65 7.47 12.83 -7.04
CA LEU A 65 6.01 12.66 -6.95
C LEU A 65 5.55 11.52 -7.86
N GLN A 66 6.02 11.51 -9.12
CA GLN A 66 5.77 10.42 -10.05
C GLN A 66 6.30 9.08 -9.53
N ALA A 67 7.46 9.07 -8.86
CA ALA A 67 7.99 7.86 -8.25
C ALA A 67 7.10 7.33 -7.12
N VAL A 68 6.56 8.20 -6.25
CA VAL A 68 5.61 7.84 -5.19
C VAL A 68 4.32 7.29 -5.78
N GLN A 69 3.74 7.97 -6.78
CA GLN A 69 2.52 7.57 -7.46
C GLN A 69 2.68 6.21 -8.15
N ALA A 70 3.71 6.06 -8.99
CA ALA A 70 3.97 4.82 -9.71
C ALA A 70 4.24 3.65 -8.75
N SER A 71 5.02 3.87 -7.70
CA SER A 71 5.33 2.84 -6.70
C SER A 71 4.08 2.43 -5.92
N SER A 72 3.19 3.36 -5.56
CA SER A 72 1.93 3.05 -4.87
C SER A 72 0.99 2.23 -5.76
N VAL A 73 0.87 2.58 -7.04
CA VAL A 73 0.08 1.81 -8.02
C VAL A 73 0.67 0.41 -8.24
N LEU A 74 1.99 0.29 -8.41
CA LEU A 74 2.66 -1.00 -8.56
C LEU A 74 2.47 -1.90 -7.34
N ALA A 75 2.47 -1.33 -6.12
CA ALA A 75 2.20 -2.09 -4.90
C ALA A 75 0.80 -2.74 -4.93
N CYS A 76 -0.23 -1.98 -5.33
CA CYS A 76 -1.58 -2.49 -5.51
C CYS A 76 -1.63 -3.61 -6.57
N ILE A 77 -1.03 -3.38 -7.75
CA ILE A 77 -1.02 -4.35 -8.86
C ILE A 77 -0.35 -5.65 -8.45
N PHE A 78 0.85 -5.59 -7.85
CA PHE A 78 1.57 -6.79 -7.46
C PHE A 78 0.83 -7.57 -6.37
N SER A 79 0.21 -6.90 -5.39
CA SER A 79 -0.57 -7.61 -4.37
C SER A 79 -1.82 -8.28 -4.99
N ILE A 80 -2.53 -7.61 -5.90
CA ILE A 80 -3.68 -8.20 -6.62
C ILE A 80 -3.25 -9.42 -7.47
N ILE A 81 -2.15 -9.33 -8.21
CA ILE A 81 -1.61 -10.48 -8.95
C ILE A 81 -1.21 -11.59 -7.97
N GLY A 82 -0.59 -11.24 -6.85
CA GLY A 82 -0.14 -12.17 -5.81
C GLY A 82 -1.27 -13.03 -5.25
N ILE A 83 -2.47 -12.47 -5.03
CA ILE A 83 -3.62 -13.23 -4.54
C ILE A 83 -4.19 -14.17 -5.61
N PHE A 84 -4.26 -13.76 -6.88
CA PHE A 84 -4.69 -14.64 -7.97
C PHE A 84 -3.72 -15.81 -8.16
N VAL A 85 -2.42 -15.54 -8.12
CA VAL A 85 -1.37 -16.56 -8.15
C VAL A 85 -1.49 -17.49 -6.95
N PHE A 86 -1.77 -16.97 -5.75
CA PHE A 86 -2.00 -17.80 -4.57
C PHE A 86 -3.14 -18.79 -4.80
N VAL A 87 -4.30 -18.31 -5.27
CA VAL A 87 -5.47 -19.14 -5.57
C VAL A 87 -5.12 -20.19 -6.63
N ALA A 88 -4.40 -19.82 -7.70
CA ALA A 88 -3.94 -20.78 -8.70
C ALA A 88 -3.01 -21.85 -8.09
N GLN A 89 -2.08 -21.45 -7.20
CA GLN A 89 -1.18 -22.37 -6.50
C GLN A 89 -1.92 -23.30 -5.53
N LEU A 90 -3.08 -22.90 -4.99
CA LEU A 90 -3.89 -23.82 -4.17
C LEU A 90 -4.28 -25.08 -4.93
N PHE A 91 -4.65 -24.93 -6.21
CA PHE A 91 -5.12 -26.04 -7.04
C PHE A 91 -4.00 -26.73 -7.83
N THR A 92 -3.03 -25.97 -8.34
CA THR A 92 -2.00 -26.49 -9.25
C THR A 92 -0.76 -27.02 -8.55
N LEU A 93 -0.44 -26.52 -7.35
CA LEU A 93 0.85 -26.82 -6.71
C LEU A 93 0.89 -28.25 -6.13
N PRO A 94 1.93 -29.05 -6.39
CA PRO A 94 2.10 -30.36 -5.76
C PRO A 94 2.20 -30.27 -4.24
N LYS A 95 1.86 -31.37 -3.54
CA LYS A 95 2.01 -31.45 -2.09
C LYS A 95 3.49 -31.29 -1.69
N GLY A 96 3.74 -30.65 -0.56
CA GLY A 96 5.08 -30.38 -0.03
C GLY A 96 5.76 -29.10 -0.56
N GLN A 97 5.23 -28.50 -1.64
CA GLN A 97 5.77 -27.27 -2.22
C GLN A 97 5.30 -26.01 -1.48
N ARG A 98 6.03 -24.91 -1.68
CA ARG A 98 5.79 -23.59 -1.06
C ARG A 98 5.06 -22.64 -2.00
N PHE A 99 4.35 -21.67 -1.45
CA PHE A 99 3.66 -20.61 -2.20
C PHE A 99 4.61 -19.49 -2.65
N LEU A 100 5.76 -19.89 -3.24
CA LEU A 100 6.88 -18.99 -3.49
C LEU A 100 6.53 -17.85 -4.44
N VAL A 101 5.86 -18.17 -5.56
CA VAL A 101 5.50 -17.16 -6.57
C VAL A 101 4.55 -16.10 -6.00
N SER A 102 3.52 -16.50 -5.24
CA SER A 102 2.65 -15.54 -4.55
C SER A 102 3.43 -14.70 -3.53
N GLY A 103 4.34 -15.33 -2.78
CA GLY A 103 5.23 -14.63 -1.85
C GLY A 103 6.13 -13.59 -2.53
N VAL A 104 6.66 -13.87 -3.72
CA VAL A 104 7.46 -12.91 -4.50
C VAL A 104 6.63 -11.69 -4.89
N PHE A 105 5.41 -11.88 -5.40
CA PHE A 105 4.53 -10.76 -5.73
C PHE A 105 4.17 -9.93 -4.50
N GLN A 106 3.88 -10.58 -3.37
CA GLN A 106 3.59 -9.87 -2.13
C GLN A 106 4.82 -9.12 -1.57
N PHE A 107 6.01 -9.67 -1.77
CA PHE A 107 7.26 -9.02 -1.41
C PHE A 107 7.57 -7.81 -2.31
N LEU A 108 7.31 -7.91 -3.63
CA LEU A 108 7.42 -6.78 -4.54
C LEU A 108 6.45 -5.66 -4.16
N ALA A 109 5.21 -6.00 -3.80
CA ALA A 109 4.24 -5.02 -3.29
C ALA A 109 4.75 -4.31 -2.02
N CYS A 110 5.32 -5.08 -1.09
CA CYS A 110 5.96 -4.56 0.12
C CYS A 110 7.08 -3.55 -0.19
N LEU A 111 7.98 -3.88 -1.11
CA LEU A 111 9.09 -2.99 -1.49
C LEU A 111 8.57 -1.70 -2.15
N CYS A 112 7.60 -1.82 -3.05
CA CYS A 112 7.00 -0.68 -3.74
C CYS A 112 6.35 0.32 -2.77
N ILE A 113 5.53 -0.14 -1.82
CA ILE A 113 4.89 0.77 -0.86
C ILE A 113 5.89 1.38 0.13
N MET A 114 6.92 0.62 0.54
CA MET A 114 8.01 1.14 1.38
C MET A 114 8.77 2.26 0.67
N ILE A 115 9.07 2.11 -0.62
CA ILE A 115 9.73 3.14 -1.43
C ILE A 115 8.86 4.39 -1.52
N ALA A 116 7.57 4.24 -1.82
CA ALA A 116 6.62 5.36 -1.89
C ALA A 116 6.57 6.14 -0.57
N ALA A 117 6.36 5.45 0.55
CA ALA A 117 6.29 6.08 1.87
C ALA A 117 7.61 6.74 2.28
N SER A 118 8.75 6.11 2.00
CA SER A 118 10.07 6.65 2.34
C SER A 118 10.40 7.91 1.55
N ILE A 119 10.17 7.91 0.24
CA ILE A 119 10.37 9.10 -0.60
C ILE A 119 9.42 10.22 -0.16
N TYR A 120 8.16 9.90 0.12
CA TYR A 120 7.19 10.89 0.56
C TYR A 120 7.64 11.59 1.84
N THR A 121 8.15 10.81 2.81
CA THR A 121 8.66 11.31 4.10
C THR A 121 9.87 12.23 3.95
N ASP A 122 10.78 11.89 3.04
CA ASP A 122 12.06 12.60 2.84
C ASP A 122 11.91 13.89 2.02
N ARG A 123 10.99 13.89 1.04
CA ARG A 123 10.95 14.94 0.01
C ARG A 123 9.77 15.90 0.09
N PHE A 124 8.70 15.53 0.78
CA PHE A 124 7.47 16.32 0.79
C PHE A 124 7.19 16.85 2.18
N HIS A 125 6.60 18.06 2.24
CA HIS A 125 6.20 18.73 3.47
C HIS A 125 7.34 18.96 4.49
N THR A 126 8.61 18.93 4.06
CA THR A 126 9.78 19.19 4.94
C THR A 126 9.76 20.61 5.51
N ASP A 127 9.33 21.58 4.71
CA ASP A 127 9.21 23.00 5.11
C ASP A 127 7.82 23.34 5.67
N GLU A 128 6.85 22.43 5.50
CA GLU A 128 5.46 22.60 5.93
C GLU A 128 5.14 21.83 7.23
N GLN A 129 6.16 21.28 7.92
CA GLN A 129 5.96 20.47 9.14
C GLN A 129 5.22 21.21 10.27
N ASN A 130 5.36 22.53 10.34
CA ASN A 130 4.64 23.35 11.32
C ASN A 130 3.20 23.69 10.90
N LEU A 131 2.83 23.40 9.65
CA LEU A 131 1.54 23.75 9.05
C LEU A 131 0.57 22.55 8.99
N GLY A 132 1.07 21.33 9.13
CA GLY A 132 0.27 20.13 9.00
C GLY A 132 0.94 18.89 9.58
N SER A 133 0.31 17.74 9.34
CA SER A 133 0.78 16.45 9.81
C SER A 133 0.44 15.33 8.83
N TYR A 134 1.15 14.22 8.92
CA TYR A 134 0.81 13.01 8.17
C TYR A 134 -0.61 12.54 8.46
N GLY A 135 -1.37 12.29 7.40
CA GLY A 135 -2.74 11.80 7.46
C GLY A 135 -2.84 10.28 7.55
N HIS A 136 -4.06 9.76 7.63
CA HIS A 136 -4.29 8.34 7.82
C HIS A 136 -3.82 7.48 6.65
N CYS A 137 -3.86 7.98 5.40
CA CYS A 137 -3.38 7.21 4.25
C CYS A 137 -1.88 6.93 4.32
N PHE A 138 -1.10 7.89 4.82
CA PHE A 138 0.33 7.71 5.02
C PHE A 138 0.63 6.68 6.12
N ILE A 139 -0.14 6.71 7.22
CA ILE A 139 -0.03 5.70 8.29
C ILE A 139 -0.42 4.31 7.74
N LEU A 140 -1.50 4.24 6.95
CA LEU A 140 -1.93 3.00 6.29
C LEU A 140 -0.88 2.46 5.33
N ALA A 141 -0.11 3.31 4.64
CA ALA A 141 1.00 2.87 3.79
C ALA A 141 2.10 2.14 4.59
N TRP A 142 2.47 2.65 5.77
CA TRP A 142 3.43 1.97 6.67
C TRP A 142 2.87 0.70 7.29
N ILE A 143 1.58 0.68 7.64
CA ILE A 143 0.89 -0.55 8.08
C ILE A 143 0.88 -1.58 6.94
N ALA A 144 0.59 -1.15 5.71
CA ALA A 144 0.62 -2.01 4.53
C ALA A 144 2.01 -2.60 4.30
N PHE A 145 3.08 -1.81 4.42
CA PHE A 145 4.45 -2.30 4.38
C PHE A 145 4.67 -3.44 5.39
N ALA A 146 4.35 -3.23 6.67
CA ALA A 146 4.57 -4.25 7.70
C ALA A 146 3.76 -5.54 7.44
N LEU A 147 2.48 -5.39 7.07
CA LEU A 147 1.60 -6.54 6.83
C LEU A 147 1.97 -7.31 5.56
N THR A 148 2.31 -6.61 4.47
CA THR A 148 2.76 -7.24 3.22
C THR A 148 4.10 -7.95 3.41
N PHE A 149 5.02 -7.38 4.20
CA PHE A 149 6.27 -8.04 4.59
C PHE A 149 6.02 -9.34 5.34
N ILE A 150 5.22 -9.30 6.41
CA ILE A 150 4.84 -10.48 7.19
C ILE A 150 4.16 -11.52 6.30
N SER A 151 3.20 -11.09 5.46
CA SER A 151 2.49 -11.96 4.52
C SER A 151 3.45 -12.64 3.55
N SER A 152 4.45 -11.93 3.02
CA SER A 152 5.44 -12.50 2.10
C SER A 152 6.30 -13.59 2.76
N ILE A 153 6.74 -13.36 4.01
CA ILE A 153 7.50 -14.34 4.80
C ILE A 153 6.66 -15.59 5.02
N ILE A 154 5.38 -15.43 5.39
CA ILE A 154 4.47 -16.55 5.59
C ILE A 154 4.36 -17.38 4.30
N TYR A 155 4.22 -16.75 3.13
CA TYR A 155 4.19 -17.46 1.84
C TYR A 155 5.48 -18.23 1.54
N PHE A 156 6.65 -17.68 1.91
CA PHE A 156 7.93 -18.36 1.72
C PHE A 156 8.14 -19.53 2.67
N VAL A 157 7.60 -19.47 3.89
CA VAL A 157 7.76 -20.54 4.88
C VAL A 157 6.72 -21.64 4.71
N LEU A 158 5.47 -21.28 4.41
CA LEU A 158 4.35 -22.21 4.37
C LEU A 158 4.51 -23.25 3.25
N ARG A 159 4.40 -24.53 3.63
CA ARG A 159 4.33 -25.66 2.71
C ARG A 159 2.90 -26.18 2.63
N LYS A 160 2.46 -26.54 1.42
CA LYS A 160 1.20 -27.26 1.20
C LYS A 160 1.31 -28.67 1.83
N LYS A 161 0.72 -28.88 3.02
CA LYS A 161 0.69 -30.21 3.64
C LYS A 161 -0.39 -31.09 3.01
N THR A 162 -0.24 -32.40 3.18
CA THR A 162 -1.28 -33.40 2.92
C THR A 162 -2.52 -33.06 3.75
N ALA A 163 -3.70 -33.04 3.13
CA ALA A 163 -4.92 -33.31 3.88
C ALA A 163 -4.85 -34.80 4.24
N GLU A 164 -4.52 -35.10 5.50
CA GLU A 164 -4.89 -36.34 6.15
C GLU A 164 -6.15 -36.07 6.97
#